data_AF-A0A957D015-F1
#
_entry.id   AF-A0A957D015-F1
#
_cell.length_a   1.000
_cell.length_b   1.000
_cell.length_c   1.000
_cell.angle_alpha   90.00
_cell.angle_beta   90.00
_cell.angle_gamma   90.00
#
_symmetry.space_group_name_H-M   'P 1'
#
loop_
_entity.id
_entity.type
_entity.pdbx_description
1 polymer ?
#
loop_
_entity_poly.entity_id
_entity_poly.type
_entity_poly.pdbx_seq_one_letter_code
_entity_poly.pdbx_strand_id
1 'polypeptide(L)'
;MTLKSLKYQDEVWVRDGSQTAVSTKRLSLIRITVLLLLTFVVLAGVLVFLLRAPEAAAEPAAASPPKINVPYFADNIAISERAVFWFGEVNETSNYADVRVGYNDEMMIVQVAAFDRLLWFDTTPSLAEIPEWDAATLYVNTSGNSGSAPTGSSYQFLGMHSPKGGEHFGAYKGNGSGWVASSTSFNINTGTQASGFNNLDEDRGWWVAFEIPFASLGMSGPPADGAIWGVGVALHDRDDAAGTAIPMQVWPDGMNGERPSTWGQFSFGTPVYNPPAGAVGGTTVIRDGGDGNTVVDVHAGGHSVCGGSLWPDRFFSDWGYLNYDGYPQINIQNQFNLGDWPCFSKYFVTFPLDDIPAGKVILSAELSMYEFGNAGQGGTPTPQPTLLQVAAVDSAWNEATLNWNNAPQIQENYATSWAGTIPPGGDGFFVTWDVSRAVADAVEAGGPLRLSVYTADANRNSGKYFVSSEGALSKPERRPTLTVVWGDPPLTVTPSVWVINAGEAATYTIAADALSGPVTIEADNPSVDLSFNFSSTVINPPETAELVVTDLHGTGASGLVYTIPIRAIGSDGTLETAVYLFVGGHQQFLPLIQK
;
A
#
# COMPACT_ATOMS: atom_id res chain seq x y z
N MET A 1 9.50 -7.64 -57.10
CA MET A 1 9.24 -8.41 -58.33
C MET A 1 9.74 -9.84 -58.10
N THR A 2 8.83 -10.81 -58.11
CA THR A 2 9.01 -12.26 -58.36
C THR A 2 9.76 -13.18 -57.37
N LEU A 3 8.96 -13.92 -56.58
CA LEU A 3 9.02 -15.35 -56.22
C LEU A 3 10.06 -16.27 -56.94
N LYS A 4 10.73 -17.17 -56.20
CA LYS A 4 10.43 -18.64 -56.17
C LYS A 4 11.42 -19.47 -55.33
N SER A 5 10.87 -20.58 -54.83
CA SER A 5 11.44 -21.67 -54.03
C SER A 5 12.23 -22.71 -54.84
N LEU A 6 13.07 -23.52 -54.17
CA LEU A 6 12.95 -24.99 -54.01
C LEU A 6 14.30 -25.72 -53.75
N LYS A 7 14.24 -26.61 -52.74
CA LYS A 7 14.81 -27.98 -52.60
C LYS A 7 16.32 -28.23 -52.65
N TYR A 8 16.78 -28.96 -51.63
CA TYR A 8 18.00 -29.75 -51.60
C TYR A 8 17.66 -31.25 -51.58
N GLN A 9 18.44 -32.03 -52.33
CA GLN A 9 18.31 -33.47 -52.55
C GLN A 9 19.28 -34.30 -51.70
N ASP A 10 18.90 -35.58 -51.60
CA ASP A 10 19.52 -36.74 -50.97
C ASP A 10 20.96 -37.08 -51.40
N GLU A 11 21.68 -37.78 -50.53
CA GLU A 11 22.71 -38.74 -50.94
C GLU A 11 22.59 -40.07 -50.19
N VAL A 12 22.72 -41.15 -50.96
CA VAL A 12 22.70 -42.56 -50.59
C VAL A 12 24.10 -43.12 -50.81
N TRP A 13 24.59 -43.97 -49.90
CA TRP A 13 25.74 -44.85 -50.16
C TRP A 13 25.42 -46.31 -49.82
N VAL A 14 25.84 -47.20 -50.72
CA VAL A 14 25.67 -48.66 -50.72
C VAL A 14 27.03 -49.35 -50.52
N ARG A 15 27.05 -50.47 -49.76
CA ARG A 15 27.84 -51.73 -49.91
C ARG A 15 28.04 -52.37 -48.52
N ASP A 16 28.28 -53.66 -48.33
CA ASP A 16 28.00 -54.97 -48.96
C ASP A 16 28.50 -56.03 -47.93
N GLY A 17 27.89 -57.21 -47.90
CA GLY A 17 28.52 -58.49 -47.59
C GLY A 17 29.10 -58.81 -46.20
N SER A 18 28.34 -59.57 -45.40
CA SER A 18 28.69 -60.92 -44.88
C SER A 18 28.06 -61.20 -43.50
N GLN A 19 27.21 -62.24 -43.44
CA GLN A 19 26.63 -62.73 -42.19
C GLN A 19 27.29 -64.05 -41.79
N THR A 20 27.79 -64.09 -40.55
CA THR A 20 28.05 -65.33 -39.79
C THR A 20 27.27 -65.24 -38.48
N ALA A 21 26.43 -66.24 -38.25
CA ALA A 21 25.48 -66.30 -37.16
C ALA A 21 26.14 -66.63 -35.81
N VAL A 22 25.91 -65.80 -34.79
CA VAL A 22 26.18 -66.12 -33.38
C VAL A 22 24.94 -65.85 -32.54
N SER A 23 24.30 -66.94 -32.12
CA SER A 23 23.49 -67.14 -30.90
C SER A 23 22.62 -65.97 -30.38
N THR A 24 21.37 -65.91 -30.82
CA THR A 24 20.29 -64.99 -30.41
C THR A 24 19.71 -65.20 -29.01
N LYS A 25 20.24 -66.12 -28.19
CA LYS A 25 19.61 -66.47 -26.90
C LYS A 25 20.15 -65.73 -25.66
N ARG A 26 21.34 -65.11 -25.70
CA ARG A 26 21.89 -64.37 -24.53
C ARG A 26 21.60 -62.86 -24.50
N LEU A 27 21.26 -62.22 -25.62
CA LEU A 27 20.89 -60.79 -25.63
C LEU A 27 19.43 -60.52 -25.22
N SER A 28 18.54 -61.52 -25.32
CA SER A 28 17.11 -61.37 -24.99
C SER A 28 16.86 -61.21 -23.49
N LEU A 29 17.54 -61.99 -22.65
CA LEU A 29 17.36 -61.92 -21.19
C LEU A 29 17.87 -60.60 -20.59
N ILE A 30 19.01 -60.07 -21.08
CA ILE A 30 19.59 -58.83 -20.57
C ILE A 30 18.72 -57.62 -20.95
N ARG A 31 18.11 -57.62 -22.14
CA ARG A 31 17.19 -56.55 -22.56
C ARG A 31 15.89 -56.55 -21.75
N ILE A 32 15.35 -57.71 -21.38
CA ILE A 32 14.11 -57.80 -20.60
C ILE A 32 14.33 -57.34 -19.15
N THR A 33 15.45 -57.69 -18.53
CA THR A 33 15.76 -57.26 -17.15
C THR A 33 16.06 -55.77 -17.06
N VAL A 34 16.76 -55.19 -18.05
CA VAL A 34 17.02 -53.73 -18.09
C VAL A 34 15.73 -52.96 -18.37
N LEU A 35 14.85 -53.46 -19.24
CA LEU A 35 13.55 -52.82 -19.48
C LEU A 35 12.70 -52.81 -18.21
N LEU A 36 12.59 -53.95 -17.51
CA LEU A 36 11.81 -54.07 -16.26
C LEU A 36 12.36 -53.20 -15.13
N LEU A 37 13.68 -53.05 -15.01
CA LEU A 37 14.28 -52.15 -14.00
C LEU A 37 13.98 -50.68 -14.32
N LEU A 38 14.05 -50.29 -15.59
CA LEU A 38 13.69 -48.94 -16.04
C LEU A 38 12.20 -48.65 -15.84
N THR A 39 11.30 -49.60 -16.11
CA THR A 39 9.87 -49.41 -15.83
C THR A 39 9.60 -49.29 -14.33
N PHE A 40 10.34 -50.02 -13.48
CA PHE A 40 10.15 -49.95 -12.02
C PHE A 40 10.68 -48.64 -11.43
N VAL A 41 11.80 -48.11 -11.92
CA VAL A 41 12.32 -46.79 -11.51
C VAL A 41 11.44 -45.65 -12.00
N VAL A 42 10.89 -45.74 -13.21
CA VAL A 42 9.93 -44.75 -13.72
C VAL A 42 8.59 -44.84 -12.97
N LEU A 43 8.07 -46.03 -12.68
CA LEU A 43 6.85 -46.16 -11.87
C LEU A 43 7.06 -45.69 -10.43
N ALA A 44 8.20 -46.00 -9.80
CA ALA A 44 8.50 -45.54 -8.44
C ALA A 44 8.70 -44.02 -8.39
N GLY A 45 9.35 -43.43 -9.41
CA GLY A 45 9.48 -41.97 -9.55
C GLY A 45 8.15 -41.27 -9.76
N VAL A 46 7.26 -41.84 -10.59
CA VAL A 46 5.91 -41.32 -10.83
C VAL A 46 5.01 -41.51 -9.59
N LEU A 47 5.18 -42.58 -8.82
CA LEU A 47 4.42 -42.79 -7.58
C LEU A 47 4.88 -41.84 -6.45
N VAL A 48 6.18 -41.50 -6.37
CA VAL A 48 6.68 -40.46 -5.45
C VAL A 48 6.25 -39.06 -5.89
N PHE A 49 6.10 -38.82 -7.20
CA PHE A 49 5.55 -37.57 -7.73
C PHE A 49 4.02 -37.44 -7.53
N LEU A 50 3.28 -38.57 -7.54
CA LEU A 50 1.82 -38.60 -7.34
C LEU A 50 1.41 -38.67 -5.86
N LEU A 51 2.29 -39.09 -4.95
CA LEU A 51 2.06 -39.11 -3.49
C LEU A 51 2.57 -37.86 -2.77
N ARG A 52 3.28 -36.97 -3.47
CA ARG A 52 3.54 -35.62 -2.98
C ARG A 52 2.28 -34.81 -3.27
N ALA A 53 1.33 -34.82 -2.33
CA ALA A 53 0.30 -33.80 -2.31
C ALA A 53 1.02 -32.45 -2.46
N PRO A 54 0.58 -31.55 -3.36
CA PRO A 54 1.04 -30.18 -3.27
C PRO A 54 0.78 -29.77 -1.83
N GLU A 55 1.86 -29.48 -1.11
CA GLU A 55 1.79 -28.74 0.13
C GLU A 55 0.90 -27.56 -0.23
N ALA A 56 -0.32 -27.54 0.33
CA ALA A 56 -1.30 -26.53 0.00
C ALA A 56 -0.54 -25.22 0.19
N ALA A 57 -0.26 -24.52 -0.91
CA ALA A 57 0.31 -23.20 -0.83
C ALA A 57 -0.59 -22.48 0.16
N ALA A 58 -0.02 -22.04 1.28
CA ALA A 58 -0.75 -21.29 2.27
C ALA A 58 -1.57 -20.26 1.49
N GLU A 59 -2.89 -20.28 1.68
CA GLU A 59 -3.77 -19.31 1.06
C GLU A 59 -3.11 -17.95 1.29
N PRO A 60 -2.80 -17.17 0.22
CA PRO A 60 -2.13 -15.91 0.40
C PRO A 60 -2.94 -15.12 1.42
N ALA A 61 -2.27 -14.67 2.49
CA ALA A 61 -2.92 -13.87 3.51
C ALA A 61 -3.75 -12.79 2.80
N ALA A 62 -5.04 -12.72 3.13
CA ALA A 62 -5.93 -11.77 2.47
C ALA A 62 -5.27 -10.38 2.49
N ALA A 63 -5.10 -9.78 1.31
CA ALA A 63 -4.46 -8.48 1.21
C ALA A 63 -5.19 -7.49 2.12
N SER A 64 -4.42 -6.72 2.88
CA SER A 64 -5.00 -5.72 3.78
C SER A 64 -5.80 -4.70 2.95
N PRO A 65 -6.99 -4.28 3.42
CA PRO A 65 -7.80 -3.31 2.69
C PRO A 65 -7.02 -1.99 2.50
N PRO A 66 -7.12 -1.32 1.34
CA PRO A 66 -6.57 0.01 1.15
C PRO A 66 -7.06 0.98 2.22
N LYS A 67 -6.16 1.80 2.75
CA LYS A 67 -6.42 2.72 3.86
C LYS A 67 -5.92 4.12 3.56
N ILE A 68 -6.80 5.11 3.60
CA ILE A 68 -6.46 6.52 3.43
C ILE A 68 -6.45 7.19 4.80
N ASN A 69 -5.29 7.69 5.21
CA ASN A 69 -5.13 8.55 6.37
C ASN A 69 -5.62 9.96 6.02
N VAL A 70 -6.73 10.36 6.63
CA VAL A 70 -7.42 11.61 6.33
C VAL A 70 -6.87 12.72 7.22
N PRO A 71 -6.36 13.83 6.67
CA PRO A 71 -5.81 14.92 7.47
C PRO A 71 -6.90 15.74 8.16
N TYR A 72 -6.62 16.13 9.40
CA TYR A 72 -7.39 17.09 10.18
C TYR A 72 -7.01 18.53 9.86
N PHE A 73 -7.99 19.42 9.85
CA PHE A 73 -7.84 20.86 9.68
C PHE A 73 -8.49 21.58 10.86
N ALA A 74 -7.77 22.52 11.47
CA ALA A 74 -8.32 23.34 12.56
C ALA A 74 -9.42 24.30 12.09
N ASP A 75 -9.32 24.76 10.83
CA ASP A 75 -10.24 25.73 10.23
C ASP A 75 -10.80 25.20 8.91
N ASN A 76 -10.56 25.93 7.81
CA ASN A 76 -10.98 25.55 6.47
C ASN A 76 -10.23 24.31 5.98
N ILE A 77 -10.97 23.35 5.44
CA ILE A 77 -10.43 22.12 4.86
C ILE A 77 -9.83 22.46 3.48
N ALA A 78 -8.58 22.91 3.47
CA ALA A 78 -7.88 23.40 2.29
C ALA A 78 -7.71 22.29 1.23
N ILE A 79 -8.23 22.52 0.02
CA ILE A 79 -8.23 21.51 -1.06
C ILE A 79 -6.82 21.03 -1.45
N SER A 80 -5.83 21.91 -1.41
CA SER A 80 -4.43 21.63 -1.77
C SER A 80 -3.72 20.69 -0.78
N GLU A 81 -4.30 20.49 0.39
CA GLU A 81 -3.70 19.75 1.51
C GLU A 81 -4.51 18.51 1.90
N ARG A 82 -5.66 18.27 1.25
CA ARG A 82 -6.45 17.05 1.44
C ARG A 82 -5.66 15.82 0.99
N ALA A 83 -5.87 14.68 1.65
CA ALA A 83 -5.34 13.41 1.15
C ALA A 83 -5.93 13.12 -0.23
N VAL A 84 -5.12 12.59 -1.15
CA VAL A 84 -5.55 12.24 -2.51
C VAL A 84 -5.33 10.76 -2.80
N PHE A 85 -6.30 10.12 -3.44
CA PHE A 85 -6.21 8.77 -4.00
C PHE A 85 -7.00 8.68 -5.30
N TRP A 86 -6.91 7.57 -6.00
CA TRP A 86 -7.48 7.44 -7.33
C TRP A 86 -7.92 6.03 -7.70
N PHE A 87 -8.73 5.94 -8.76
CA PHE A 87 -9.16 4.69 -9.38
C PHE A 87 -9.73 4.96 -10.79
N GLY A 88 -9.96 3.90 -11.55
CA GLY A 88 -10.49 3.97 -12.91
C GLY A 88 -9.42 4.13 -13.98
N GLU A 89 -9.83 4.51 -15.19
CA GLU A 89 -9.01 4.59 -16.39
C GLU A 89 -9.44 5.77 -17.24
N VAL A 90 -8.50 6.42 -17.93
CA VAL A 90 -8.80 7.40 -18.97
C VAL A 90 -8.83 6.67 -20.30
N ASN A 91 -10.03 6.34 -20.78
CA ASN A 91 -10.22 5.84 -22.14
C ASN A 91 -11.50 6.44 -22.78
N GLU A 92 -11.91 5.98 -23.96
CA GLU A 92 -13.11 6.50 -24.64
C GLU A 92 -14.44 6.10 -23.98
N THR A 93 -14.46 5.10 -23.11
CA THR A 93 -15.67 4.47 -22.54
C THR A 93 -15.55 4.22 -21.04
N SER A 94 -14.60 4.87 -20.38
CA SER A 94 -14.34 4.71 -18.96
C SER A 94 -13.73 5.98 -18.43
N ASN A 95 -14.03 6.24 -17.17
CA ASN A 95 -13.65 7.47 -16.50
C ASN A 95 -12.54 7.23 -15.48
N TYR A 96 -11.86 8.31 -15.11
CA TYR A 96 -10.84 8.25 -14.07
C TYR A 96 -11.23 9.17 -12.93
N ALA A 97 -11.09 8.72 -11.68
CA ALA A 97 -11.37 9.55 -10.52
C ALA A 97 -10.08 9.90 -9.75
N ASP A 98 -9.82 11.20 -9.59
CA ASP A 98 -8.97 11.73 -8.52
C ASP A 98 -9.90 12.10 -7.34
N VAL A 99 -9.74 11.43 -6.19
CA VAL A 99 -10.54 11.67 -4.98
C VAL A 99 -9.72 12.38 -3.92
N ARG A 100 -10.28 13.45 -3.34
CA ARG A 100 -9.64 14.25 -2.29
C ARG A 100 -10.46 14.25 -1.01
N VAL A 101 -9.83 14.02 0.14
CA VAL A 101 -10.52 13.95 1.43
C VAL A 101 -9.80 14.71 2.55
N GLY A 102 -10.58 15.40 3.39
CA GLY A 102 -10.12 16.07 4.60
C GLY A 102 -11.28 16.32 5.56
N TYR A 103 -10.97 16.59 6.84
CA TYR A 103 -12.00 16.88 7.84
C TYR A 103 -11.55 17.95 8.84
N ASN A 104 -12.51 18.60 9.49
CA ASN A 104 -12.28 19.49 10.62
C ASN A 104 -13.19 19.10 11.79
N ASP A 105 -13.47 20.00 12.73
CA ASP A 105 -14.35 19.70 13.87
C ASP A 105 -15.83 19.51 13.49
N GLU A 106 -16.26 20.04 12.34
CA GLU A 106 -17.67 20.12 11.97
C GLU A 106 -18.07 19.07 10.95
N MET A 107 -17.21 18.79 9.98
CA MET A 107 -17.55 18.01 8.80
C MET A 107 -16.35 17.31 8.17
N MET A 108 -16.67 16.31 7.35
CA MET A 108 -15.76 15.70 6.38
C MET A 108 -16.14 16.15 4.98
N ILE A 109 -15.13 16.44 4.14
CA ILE A 109 -15.33 16.71 2.71
C ILE A 109 -14.66 15.60 1.91
N VAL A 110 -15.43 14.94 1.04
CA VAL A 110 -14.93 13.99 0.03
C VAL A 110 -15.26 14.54 -1.34
N GLN A 111 -14.24 14.89 -2.13
CA GLN A 111 -14.41 15.37 -3.49
C GLN A 111 -13.98 14.31 -4.48
N VAL A 112 -14.89 13.90 -5.36
CA VAL A 112 -14.63 13.01 -6.49
C VAL A 112 -14.54 13.87 -7.74
N ALA A 113 -13.38 13.88 -8.39
CA ALA A 113 -13.17 14.57 -9.66
C ALA A 113 -12.94 13.55 -10.77
N ALA A 114 -13.86 13.48 -11.71
CA ALA A 114 -13.89 12.55 -12.83
C ALA A 114 -13.27 13.17 -14.08
N PHE A 115 -12.40 12.44 -14.76
CA PHE A 115 -12.02 12.72 -16.14
C PHE A 115 -12.99 11.94 -17.01
N ASP A 116 -13.85 12.69 -17.67
CA ASP A 116 -15.02 12.17 -18.34
C ASP A 116 -15.19 12.93 -19.66
N ARG A 117 -15.44 12.17 -20.72
CA ARG A 117 -15.47 12.65 -22.09
C ARG A 117 -16.81 13.26 -22.45
N LEU A 118 -17.93 12.70 -22.01
CA LEU A 118 -19.26 13.11 -22.45
C LEU A 118 -20.16 13.31 -21.25
N LEU A 119 -20.58 14.55 -21.01
CA LEU A 119 -21.30 14.86 -19.78
C LEU A 119 -22.82 14.81 -19.96
N TRP A 120 -23.45 13.83 -19.32
CA TRP A 120 -24.89 13.60 -19.30
C TRP A 120 -25.50 13.67 -17.91
N PHE A 121 -26.62 14.41 -17.81
CA PHE A 121 -27.35 14.57 -16.56
C PHE A 121 -28.85 14.81 -16.80
N ASP A 122 -29.66 14.49 -15.79
CA ASP A 122 -31.07 14.85 -15.72
C ASP A 122 -31.29 16.08 -14.84
N THR A 123 -32.19 16.97 -15.24
CA THR A 123 -32.59 18.14 -14.44
C THR A 123 -33.61 17.82 -13.34
N THR A 124 -34.19 16.62 -13.35
CA THR A 124 -35.23 16.19 -12.40
C THR A 124 -35.15 14.70 -12.03
N PRO A 125 -33.97 14.11 -11.77
CA PRO A 125 -33.87 12.70 -11.45
C PRO A 125 -34.58 12.39 -10.12
N SER A 126 -35.21 11.22 -10.04
CA SER A 126 -35.51 10.62 -8.75
C SER A 126 -34.23 10.17 -8.06
N LEU A 127 -34.29 9.96 -6.74
CA LEU A 127 -33.14 9.51 -5.96
C LEU A 127 -32.54 8.19 -6.48
N ALA A 128 -33.39 7.28 -6.98
CA ALA A 128 -32.97 5.99 -7.49
C ALA A 128 -32.34 6.08 -8.89
N GLU A 129 -32.65 7.13 -9.64
CA GLU A 129 -32.13 7.36 -11.01
C GLU A 129 -30.78 8.09 -11.00
N ILE A 130 -30.37 8.73 -9.89
CA ILE A 130 -29.08 9.44 -9.82
C ILE A 130 -27.89 8.57 -10.32
N PRO A 131 -27.75 7.29 -9.92
CA PRO A 131 -26.67 6.42 -10.39
C PRO A 131 -26.76 6.01 -11.88
N GLU A 132 -27.81 6.40 -12.62
CA GLU A 132 -27.99 6.10 -14.05
C GLU A 132 -27.43 7.22 -14.97
N TRP A 133 -26.80 8.23 -14.36
CA TRP A 133 -26.20 9.40 -15.00
C TRP A 133 -24.76 9.59 -14.49
N ASP A 134 -24.09 10.63 -14.96
CA ASP A 134 -22.77 10.99 -14.44
C ASP A 134 -22.88 11.42 -12.99
N ALA A 135 -22.45 10.53 -12.11
CA ALA A 135 -22.69 10.65 -10.69
C ALA A 135 -21.63 9.93 -9.88
N ALA A 136 -21.53 10.30 -8.61
CA ALA A 136 -20.72 9.59 -7.64
C ALA A 136 -21.61 9.03 -6.52
N THR A 137 -21.26 7.83 -6.06
CA THR A 137 -21.75 7.28 -4.79
C THR A 137 -20.61 7.17 -3.80
N LEU A 138 -20.81 7.72 -2.61
CA LEU A 138 -19.93 7.55 -1.46
C LEU A 138 -20.61 6.63 -0.43
N TYR A 139 -19.97 5.49 -0.15
CA TYR A 139 -20.38 4.56 0.90
C TYR A 139 -19.54 4.79 2.15
N VAL A 140 -20.19 4.91 3.32
CA VAL A 140 -19.51 5.14 4.60
C VAL A 140 -20.08 4.22 5.67
N ASN A 141 -19.24 3.45 6.35
CA ASN A 141 -19.58 2.70 7.54
C ASN A 141 -18.76 3.22 8.71
N THR A 142 -19.44 3.92 9.61
CA THR A 142 -18.82 4.54 10.80
C THR A 142 -18.30 3.52 11.83
N SER A 143 -18.59 2.23 11.65
CA SER A 143 -18.11 1.12 12.47
C SER A 143 -16.97 0.31 11.83
N GLY A 144 -16.38 0.79 10.73
CA GLY A 144 -15.31 0.12 10.00
C GLY A 144 -15.79 -0.69 8.78
N ASN A 145 -14.86 -1.25 8.01
CA ASN A 145 -15.13 -2.04 6.80
C ASN A 145 -15.39 -3.52 7.13
N SER A 146 -16.45 -3.79 7.89
CA SER A 146 -16.84 -5.15 8.27
C SER A 146 -18.31 -5.43 8.02
N GLY A 147 -18.64 -6.71 7.83
CA GLY A 147 -20.01 -7.19 7.64
C GLY A 147 -20.38 -7.46 6.19
N SER A 148 -21.37 -8.33 6.01
CA SER A 148 -21.86 -8.80 4.71
C SER A 148 -23.05 -8.00 4.16
N ALA A 149 -23.54 -7.01 4.91
CA ALA A 149 -24.67 -6.16 4.56
C ALA A 149 -24.54 -4.79 5.25
N PRO A 150 -25.06 -3.69 4.66
CA PRO A 150 -25.05 -2.37 5.29
C PRO A 150 -25.98 -2.34 6.51
N THR A 151 -25.55 -1.69 7.58
CA THR A 151 -26.26 -1.62 8.88
C THR A 151 -26.69 -0.19 9.22
N GLY A 152 -27.25 0.02 10.41
CA GLY A 152 -27.60 1.35 10.90
C GLY A 152 -26.42 2.32 11.10
N SER A 153 -25.17 1.85 11.00
CA SER A 153 -23.97 2.69 10.96
C SER A 153 -23.42 2.92 9.54
N SER A 154 -24.09 2.36 8.51
CA SER A 154 -23.76 2.48 7.11
C SER A 154 -24.64 3.51 6.40
N TYR A 155 -24.00 4.36 5.60
CA TYR A 155 -24.61 5.42 4.82
C TYR A 155 -24.16 5.30 3.36
N GLN A 156 -25.04 5.68 2.46
CA GLN A 156 -24.77 5.80 1.03
C GLN A 156 -25.20 7.21 0.62
N PHE A 157 -24.26 8.03 0.17
CA PHE A 157 -24.49 9.38 -0.32
C PHE A 157 -24.38 9.38 -1.83
N LEU A 158 -25.39 9.91 -2.51
CA LEU A 158 -25.46 10.04 -3.96
C LEU A 158 -25.32 11.50 -4.33
N GLY A 159 -24.52 11.80 -5.35
CA GLY A 159 -24.43 13.14 -5.93
C GLY A 159 -24.22 13.05 -7.43
N MET A 160 -25.15 13.61 -8.19
CA MET A 160 -25.05 13.69 -9.64
C MET A 160 -24.27 14.94 -10.04
N HIS A 161 -23.45 14.82 -11.08
CA HIS A 161 -22.94 16.00 -11.75
C HIS A 161 -24.12 16.87 -12.23
N SER A 162 -23.93 18.19 -12.16
CA SER A 162 -24.86 19.17 -12.68
C SER A 162 -24.16 20.50 -12.90
N PRO A 163 -24.68 21.36 -13.79
CA PRO A 163 -24.34 22.78 -13.79
C PRO A 163 -24.64 23.39 -12.41
N LYS A 164 -23.81 24.35 -11.99
CA LYS A 164 -23.95 25.02 -10.68
C LYS A 164 -25.37 25.54 -10.45
N GLY A 165 -25.95 25.22 -9.29
CA GLY A 165 -27.32 25.57 -8.92
C GLY A 165 -28.39 24.56 -9.36
N GLY A 166 -28.00 23.45 -9.97
CA GLY A 166 -28.86 22.32 -10.34
C GLY A 166 -28.51 21.03 -9.60
N GLU A 167 -27.99 21.13 -8.37
CA GLU A 167 -27.47 19.99 -7.62
C GLU A 167 -28.55 18.97 -7.28
N HIS A 168 -28.35 17.71 -7.67
CA HIS A 168 -29.22 16.58 -7.33
C HIS A 168 -28.44 15.55 -6.50
N PHE A 169 -28.94 15.31 -5.29
CA PHE A 169 -28.28 14.43 -4.32
C PHE A 169 -29.28 13.86 -3.32
N GLY A 170 -28.86 12.81 -2.63
CA GLY A 170 -29.62 12.27 -1.50
C GLY A 170 -28.91 11.10 -0.84
N ALA A 171 -29.53 10.54 0.19
CA ALA A 171 -28.89 9.53 1.02
C ALA A 171 -29.76 8.30 1.21
N TYR A 172 -29.09 7.16 1.38
CA TYR A 172 -29.65 5.94 1.95
C TYR A 172 -28.92 5.58 3.25
N LYS A 173 -29.59 4.80 4.09
CA LYS A 173 -29.06 4.24 5.32
C LYS A 173 -29.24 2.73 5.31
N GLY A 174 -28.26 2.00 5.85
CA GLY A 174 -28.35 0.54 5.94
C GLY A 174 -29.40 0.11 6.96
N ASN A 175 -30.09 -1.01 6.67
CA ASN A 175 -31.10 -1.58 7.56
C ASN A 175 -30.75 -3.00 8.06
N GLY A 176 -29.54 -3.49 7.77
CA GLY A 176 -29.06 -4.84 8.10
C GLY A 176 -29.22 -5.86 6.97
N SER A 177 -29.97 -5.55 5.90
CA SER A 177 -30.09 -6.38 4.70
C SER A 177 -29.86 -5.63 3.39
N GLY A 178 -29.92 -4.30 3.40
CA GLY A 178 -29.74 -3.44 2.24
C GLY A 178 -29.95 -1.97 2.57
N TRP A 179 -30.23 -1.18 1.55
CA TRP A 179 -30.34 0.28 1.63
C TRP A 179 -31.80 0.73 1.70
N VAL A 180 -32.10 1.69 2.58
CA VAL A 180 -33.39 2.40 2.63
C VAL A 180 -33.17 3.90 2.54
N ALA A 181 -34.04 4.60 1.81
CA ALA A 181 -33.92 6.04 1.63
C ALA A 181 -33.90 6.75 3.00
N SER A 182 -33.01 7.72 3.14
CA SER A 182 -32.72 8.42 4.39
C SER A 182 -32.86 9.92 4.22
N SER A 183 -33.21 10.60 5.31
CA SER A 183 -33.21 12.07 5.42
C SER A 183 -31.90 12.61 6.02
N THR A 184 -30.84 11.79 6.07
CA THR A 184 -29.51 12.21 6.51
C THR A 184 -29.08 13.46 5.74
N SER A 185 -28.89 14.57 6.46
CA SER A 185 -28.56 15.86 5.86
C SER A 185 -27.08 15.92 5.50
N PHE A 186 -26.79 16.39 4.29
CA PHE A 186 -25.46 16.73 3.79
C PHE A 186 -25.65 17.73 2.64
N ASN A 187 -24.58 18.34 2.17
CA ASN A 187 -24.60 19.14 0.94
C ASN A 187 -23.69 18.51 -0.10
N ILE A 188 -23.89 18.90 -1.35
CA ILE A 188 -22.88 18.74 -2.39
C ILE A 188 -22.53 20.09 -3.00
N ASN A 189 -21.33 20.17 -3.53
CA ASN A 189 -20.92 21.20 -4.48
C ASN A 189 -20.46 20.53 -5.77
N THR A 190 -20.70 21.15 -6.91
CA THR A 190 -20.39 20.58 -8.23
C THR A 190 -19.61 21.55 -9.09
N GLY A 191 -18.86 20.99 -10.04
CA GLY A 191 -18.24 21.76 -11.11
C GLY A 191 -17.90 20.89 -12.30
N THR A 192 -17.57 21.55 -13.40
CA THR A 192 -17.33 20.90 -14.70
C THR A 192 -16.40 21.74 -15.56
N GLN A 193 -15.78 21.07 -16.52
CA GLN A 193 -15.08 21.65 -17.65
C GLN A 193 -15.71 21.11 -18.93
N ALA A 194 -16.90 21.64 -19.23
CA ALA A 194 -17.71 21.25 -20.36
C ALA A 194 -17.90 22.38 -21.38
N SER A 195 -18.02 22.00 -22.64
CA SER A 195 -18.39 22.79 -23.80
C SER A 195 -19.90 22.76 -24.07
N GLY A 196 -20.60 21.74 -23.57
CA GLY A 196 -22.04 21.55 -23.60
C GLY A 196 -22.48 20.45 -22.62
N PHE A 197 -23.75 20.04 -22.66
CA PHE A 197 -24.24 18.90 -21.87
C PHE A 197 -25.22 18.11 -22.71
N ASN A 198 -25.38 16.82 -22.41
CA ASN A 198 -26.33 15.92 -23.08
C ASN A 198 -26.15 15.94 -24.61
N ASN A 199 -24.89 15.98 -25.06
CA ASN A 199 -24.49 15.99 -26.46
C ASN A 199 -23.32 15.01 -26.66
N LEU A 200 -22.68 15.06 -27.82
CA LEU A 200 -21.54 14.21 -28.17
C LEU A 200 -20.25 15.03 -28.34
N ASP A 201 -20.23 16.26 -27.82
CA ASP A 201 -19.04 17.10 -27.86
C ASP A 201 -18.11 16.68 -26.71
N GLU A 202 -16.82 16.51 -27.00
CA GLU A 202 -15.88 16.07 -25.97
C GLU A 202 -15.60 17.18 -24.95
N ASP A 203 -15.72 16.81 -23.68
CA ASP A 203 -15.47 17.67 -22.53
C ASP A 203 -14.17 17.26 -21.81
N ARG A 204 -13.97 17.77 -20.59
CA ARG A 204 -12.79 17.47 -19.76
C ARG A 204 -13.14 16.88 -18.40
N GLY A 205 -14.42 16.70 -18.11
CA GLY A 205 -14.89 16.05 -16.90
C GLY A 205 -15.56 16.97 -15.90
N TRP A 206 -15.84 16.41 -14.72
CA TRP A 206 -16.66 17.02 -13.68
C TRP A 206 -16.18 16.66 -12.28
N TRP A 207 -16.71 17.32 -11.27
CA TRP A 207 -16.49 16.92 -9.88
C TRP A 207 -17.73 17.13 -9.02
N VAL A 208 -17.84 16.31 -7.98
CA VAL A 208 -18.82 16.41 -6.89
C VAL A 208 -18.06 16.37 -5.57
N ALA A 209 -18.30 17.35 -4.70
CA ALA A 209 -17.79 17.38 -3.33
C ALA A 209 -18.91 17.12 -2.33
N PHE A 210 -18.85 15.98 -1.65
CA PHE A 210 -19.73 15.63 -0.54
C PHE A 210 -19.28 16.36 0.72
N GLU A 211 -20.17 17.19 1.26
CA GLU A 211 -19.98 17.96 2.49
C GLU A 211 -20.84 17.34 3.59
N ILE A 212 -20.23 16.53 4.46
CA ILE A 212 -20.94 15.68 5.43
C ILE A 212 -20.68 16.17 6.85
N PRO A 213 -21.64 16.88 7.49
CA PRO A 213 -21.51 17.26 8.90
C PRO A 213 -21.54 16.03 9.82
N PHE A 214 -20.65 15.97 10.81
CA PHE A 214 -20.65 14.85 11.78
C PHE A 214 -21.96 14.75 12.56
N ALA A 215 -22.58 15.91 12.84
CA ALA A 215 -23.89 15.98 13.46
C ALA A 215 -24.98 15.23 12.68
N SER A 216 -24.90 15.18 11.35
CA SER A 216 -25.90 14.46 10.53
C SER A 216 -25.76 12.93 10.64
N LEU A 217 -24.57 12.46 11.04
CA LEU A 217 -24.29 11.05 11.34
C LEU A 217 -24.61 10.69 12.79
N GLY A 218 -25.09 11.65 13.60
CA GLY A 218 -25.40 11.48 15.01
C GLY A 218 -24.20 11.65 15.95
N MET A 219 -23.13 12.28 15.48
CA MET A 219 -21.90 12.49 16.24
C MET A 219 -21.80 13.93 16.77
N SER A 220 -21.18 14.13 17.93
CA SER A 220 -21.00 15.46 18.52
C SER A 220 -19.77 16.23 18.02
N GLY A 221 -18.96 15.60 17.17
CA GLY A 221 -17.70 16.13 16.64
C GLY A 221 -17.05 15.09 15.73
N PRO A 222 -15.81 15.31 15.30
CA PRO A 222 -15.12 14.38 14.41
C PRO A 222 -14.81 13.05 15.12
N PRO A 223 -14.55 11.98 14.37
CA PRO A 223 -13.96 10.77 14.92
C PRO A 223 -12.67 11.08 15.69
N ALA A 224 -12.37 10.25 16.69
CA ALA A 224 -11.10 10.31 17.40
C ALA A 224 -9.92 10.04 16.44
N ASP A 225 -8.76 10.58 16.77
CA ASP A 225 -7.50 10.28 16.06
C ASP A 225 -7.25 8.75 16.03
N GLY A 226 -6.93 8.21 14.86
CA GLY A 226 -6.80 6.78 14.58
C GLY A 226 -8.12 6.01 14.43
N ALA A 227 -9.28 6.64 14.52
CA ALA A 227 -10.55 5.96 14.26
C ALA A 227 -10.64 5.48 12.80
N ILE A 228 -11.16 4.28 12.60
CA ILE A 228 -11.29 3.65 11.27
C ILE A 228 -12.75 3.59 10.84
N TRP A 229 -13.05 4.15 9.68
CA TRP A 229 -14.32 3.97 8.97
C TRP A 229 -14.12 3.11 7.73
N GLY A 230 -15.13 2.31 7.39
CA GLY A 230 -15.16 1.63 6.10
C GLY A 230 -15.69 2.57 5.03
N VAL A 231 -15.00 2.68 3.90
CA VAL A 231 -15.37 3.62 2.83
C VAL A 231 -15.22 2.98 1.46
N GLY A 232 -16.21 3.22 0.60
CA GLY A 232 -16.14 2.88 -0.82
C GLY A 232 -16.58 4.06 -1.66
N VAL A 233 -16.01 4.21 -2.85
CA VAL A 233 -16.43 5.22 -3.83
C VAL A 233 -16.81 4.50 -5.11
N ALA A 234 -17.91 4.92 -5.72
CA ALA A 234 -18.36 4.44 -7.01
C ALA A 234 -18.57 5.62 -7.95
N LEU A 235 -18.09 5.46 -9.18
CA LEU A 235 -18.25 6.40 -10.27
C LEU A 235 -19.21 5.80 -11.29
N HIS A 236 -20.29 6.54 -11.57
CA HIS A 236 -21.31 6.21 -12.56
C HIS A 236 -21.12 7.11 -13.78
N ASP A 237 -21.47 6.57 -14.93
CA ASP A 237 -21.12 7.15 -16.22
C ASP A 237 -22.26 6.92 -17.22
N ARG A 238 -22.54 7.94 -18.03
CA ARG A 238 -23.50 7.87 -19.11
C ARG A 238 -23.01 8.68 -20.30
N ASP A 239 -22.76 8.00 -21.41
CA ASP A 239 -22.26 8.63 -22.65
C ASP A 239 -23.34 8.99 -23.68
N ASP A 240 -24.60 8.57 -23.49
CA ASP A 240 -25.65 8.78 -24.48
C ASP A 240 -27.09 8.86 -23.94
N ALA A 241 -27.97 9.41 -24.77
CA ALA A 241 -29.40 9.54 -24.45
C ALA A 241 -30.09 8.19 -24.24
N ALA A 242 -29.63 7.13 -24.91
CA ALA A 242 -30.24 5.80 -24.82
C ALA A 242 -29.89 5.09 -23.51
N GLY A 243 -28.84 5.53 -22.81
CA GLY A 243 -28.36 4.92 -21.57
C GLY A 243 -27.66 3.61 -21.83
N THR A 244 -26.75 3.58 -22.80
CA THR A 244 -25.88 2.42 -23.00
C THR A 244 -25.18 2.09 -21.68
N ALA A 245 -25.28 0.83 -21.25
CA ALA A 245 -24.77 0.42 -19.95
C ALA A 245 -23.23 0.47 -19.94
N ILE A 246 -22.68 1.26 -19.03
CA ILE A 246 -21.25 1.36 -18.76
C ILE A 246 -20.98 0.77 -17.36
N PRO A 247 -20.00 -0.12 -17.20
CA PRO A 247 -19.66 -0.65 -15.89
C PRO A 247 -19.22 0.46 -14.93
N MET A 248 -19.85 0.48 -13.75
CA MET A 248 -19.43 1.34 -12.65
C MET A 248 -17.98 1.06 -12.25
N GLN A 249 -17.19 2.12 -12.09
CA GLN A 249 -15.84 2.03 -11.58
C GLN A 249 -15.85 2.26 -10.08
N VAL A 250 -15.02 1.53 -9.35
CA VAL A 250 -15.10 1.50 -7.88
C VAL A 250 -13.73 1.61 -7.24
N TRP A 251 -13.71 2.21 -6.05
CA TRP A 251 -12.61 2.11 -5.11
C TRP A 251 -13.12 1.56 -3.76
N PRO A 252 -12.37 0.62 -3.15
CA PRO A 252 -11.25 -0.13 -3.75
C PRO A 252 -11.65 -1.01 -4.93
N ASP A 253 -10.67 -1.55 -5.66
CA ASP A 253 -10.94 -2.54 -6.70
C ASP A 253 -11.71 -3.74 -6.14
N GLY A 254 -12.78 -4.14 -6.84
CA GLY A 254 -13.67 -5.23 -6.40
C GLY A 254 -14.64 -4.86 -5.27
N MET A 255 -14.71 -3.59 -4.86
CA MET A 255 -15.67 -3.11 -3.88
C MET A 255 -17.11 -3.41 -4.32
N ASN A 256 -17.93 -3.87 -3.37
CA ASN A 256 -19.36 -4.07 -3.53
C ASN A 256 -20.11 -3.20 -2.52
N GLY A 257 -20.94 -2.28 -3.02
CA GLY A 257 -21.71 -1.32 -2.22
C GLY A 257 -22.74 -1.94 -1.26
N GLU A 258 -23.06 -3.22 -1.40
CA GLU A 258 -23.92 -3.97 -0.47
C GLU A 258 -23.12 -4.75 0.59
N ARG A 259 -21.78 -4.81 0.49
CA ARG A 259 -20.93 -5.62 1.37
C ARG A 259 -19.82 -4.78 1.99
N PRO A 260 -20.04 -4.17 3.17
CA PRO A 260 -19.05 -3.32 3.81
C PRO A 260 -17.68 -3.97 4.09
N SER A 261 -17.62 -5.30 4.18
CA SER A 261 -16.36 -6.06 4.27
C SER A 261 -15.44 -5.93 3.05
N THR A 262 -15.95 -5.42 1.92
CA THR A 262 -15.19 -5.21 0.67
C THR A 262 -14.72 -3.77 0.50
N TRP A 263 -15.06 -2.90 1.45
CA TRP A 263 -14.73 -1.48 1.38
C TRP A 263 -13.31 -1.23 1.85
N GLY A 264 -12.74 -0.12 1.41
CA GLY A 264 -11.48 0.41 1.92
C GLY A 264 -11.68 1.05 3.28
N GLN A 265 -10.65 1.72 3.77
CA GLN A 265 -10.65 2.35 5.09
C GLN A 265 -10.30 3.83 4.99
N PHE A 266 -11.02 4.66 5.74
CA PHE A 266 -10.52 5.97 6.15
C PHE A 266 -10.05 5.87 7.60
N SER A 267 -8.80 6.28 7.84
CA SER A 267 -8.21 6.42 9.16
C SER A 267 -8.11 7.91 9.47
N PHE A 268 -8.78 8.38 10.52
CA PHE A 268 -8.83 9.80 10.83
C PHE A 268 -7.55 10.24 11.53
N GLY A 269 -6.86 11.23 10.97
CA GLY A 269 -5.55 11.69 11.43
C GLY A 269 -4.40 11.19 10.57
N THR A 270 -3.19 11.66 10.89
CA THR A 270 -1.96 11.23 10.23
C THR A 270 -1.22 10.25 11.13
N PRO A 271 -0.78 9.09 10.62
CA PRO A 271 -0.12 8.09 11.44
C PRO A 271 1.21 8.61 11.95
N VAL A 272 1.41 8.55 13.27
CA VAL A 272 2.70 8.81 13.90
C VAL A 272 3.47 7.49 13.98
N TYR A 273 4.66 7.45 13.39
CA TYR A 273 5.56 6.33 13.59
C TYR A 273 6.21 6.44 14.97
N ASN A 274 5.98 5.44 15.82
CA ASN A 274 6.70 5.29 17.08
C ASN A 274 7.71 4.16 16.89
N PRO A 275 9.00 4.48 16.69
CA PRO A 275 10.01 3.45 16.45
C PRO A 275 10.04 2.42 17.58
N PRO A 276 10.14 1.11 17.27
CA PRO A 276 10.38 0.10 18.28
C PRO A 276 11.65 0.40 19.07
N ALA A 277 11.72 -0.10 20.31
CA ALA A 277 12.95 -0.01 21.08
C ALA A 277 14.07 -0.77 20.36
N GLY A 278 15.22 -0.13 20.20
CA GLY A 278 16.42 -0.76 19.64
C GLY A 278 17.63 0.15 19.74
N ALA A 279 18.81 -0.45 19.89
CA ALA A 279 20.06 0.30 19.79
C ALA A 279 20.40 0.52 18.31
N VAL A 280 20.91 1.70 17.95
CA VAL A 280 21.31 1.99 16.55
C VAL A 280 22.37 0.99 16.12
N GLY A 281 22.03 0.15 15.13
CA GLY A 281 22.91 -0.87 14.59
C GLY A 281 23.61 -0.42 13.31
N GLY A 282 22.95 0.43 12.51
CA GLY A 282 23.54 0.98 11.29
C GLY A 282 22.63 1.87 10.46
N THR A 283 23.13 2.24 9.29
CA THR A 283 22.41 3.03 8.28
C THR A 283 22.62 2.41 6.91
N THR A 284 21.52 2.19 6.19
CA THR A 284 21.51 1.72 4.80
C THR A 284 21.07 2.88 3.90
N VAL A 285 21.80 3.13 2.81
CA VAL A 285 21.48 4.19 1.83
C VAL A 285 21.23 3.53 0.48
N ILE A 286 19.99 3.59 0.00
CA ILE A 286 19.54 2.88 -1.19
C ILE A 286 19.29 3.92 -2.29
N ARG A 287 19.98 3.75 -3.42
CA ARG A 287 19.93 4.63 -4.59
C ARG A 287 20.36 3.86 -5.84
N ASP A 288 19.76 4.15 -6.99
CA ASP A 288 20.13 3.49 -8.24
C ASP A 288 21.64 3.59 -8.55
N GLY A 289 22.25 2.44 -8.84
CA GLY A 289 23.68 2.28 -9.12
C GLY A 289 24.61 2.33 -7.90
N GLY A 290 24.10 2.66 -6.71
CA GLY A 290 24.85 2.63 -5.45
C GLY A 290 24.90 1.22 -4.87
N ASP A 291 26.09 0.71 -4.55
CA ASP A 291 26.29 -0.64 -3.97
C ASP A 291 25.65 -1.80 -4.77
N GLY A 292 25.37 -1.60 -6.06
CA GLY A 292 24.70 -2.58 -6.92
C GLY A 292 23.17 -2.53 -6.89
N ASN A 293 22.59 -1.60 -6.14
CA ASN A 293 21.15 -1.37 -6.09
C ASN A 293 20.58 -0.97 -7.45
N THR A 294 19.39 -1.50 -7.75
CA THR A 294 18.56 -1.07 -8.88
C THR A 294 17.31 -0.43 -8.30
N VAL A 295 17.17 0.88 -8.46
CA VAL A 295 15.98 1.62 -8.03
C VAL A 295 15.23 2.01 -9.29
N VAL A 296 14.15 1.30 -9.60
CA VAL A 296 13.31 1.59 -10.76
C VAL A 296 12.33 2.70 -10.41
N ASP A 297 12.16 3.64 -11.34
CA ASP A 297 11.23 4.74 -11.18
C ASP A 297 10.58 5.12 -12.51
N VAL A 298 9.44 5.79 -12.47
CA VAL A 298 8.73 6.26 -13.66
C VAL A 298 7.71 7.32 -13.26
N HIS A 299 7.30 8.16 -14.22
CA HIS A 299 6.11 8.98 -14.05
C HIS A 299 5.01 8.59 -15.04
N ALA A 300 3.76 8.77 -14.62
CA ALA A 300 2.57 8.54 -15.43
C ALA A 300 1.85 9.85 -15.75
N GLY A 301 1.16 9.91 -16.89
CA GLY A 301 0.30 11.02 -17.30
C GLY A 301 0.93 11.98 -18.33
N GLY A 302 0.84 13.28 -18.08
CA GLY A 302 1.16 14.33 -19.05
C GLY A 302 2.64 14.67 -19.22
N HIS A 303 3.46 14.33 -18.23
CA HIS A 303 4.86 14.78 -18.12
C HIS A 303 4.99 16.32 -18.29
N SER A 304 6.20 16.81 -18.57
CA SER A 304 6.51 18.23 -18.77
C SER A 304 5.83 18.89 -19.97
N VAL A 305 5.17 18.12 -20.84
CA VAL A 305 4.58 18.59 -22.10
C VAL A 305 3.06 18.48 -22.14
N CYS A 306 2.43 18.09 -21.03
CA CYS A 306 0.98 17.91 -20.92
C CYS A 306 0.37 16.98 -21.99
N GLY A 307 1.10 15.93 -22.38
CA GLY A 307 0.71 15.07 -23.48
C GLY A 307 0.52 15.82 -24.81
N GLY A 308 1.20 16.95 -25.03
CA GLY A 308 0.90 17.90 -26.11
C GLY A 308 0.90 17.33 -27.54
N SER A 309 1.54 16.18 -27.78
CA SER A 309 1.44 15.46 -29.05
C SER A 309 0.04 14.89 -29.35
N LEU A 310 -0.81 14.79 -28.33
CA LEU A 310 -2.17 14.25 -28.39
C LEU A 310 -3.24 15.36 -28.52
N TRP A 311 -2.84 16.62 -28.41
CA TRP A 311 -3.77 17.74 -28.54
C TRP A 311 -4.31 17.87 -29.98
N PRO A 312 -5.60 18.21 -30.19
CA PRO A 312 -6.65 18.35 -29.18
C PRO A 312 -7.44 17.05 -28.89
N ASP A 313 -7.38 16.08 -29.81
CA ASP A 313 -8.46 15.08 -30.00
C ASP A 313 -8.08 13.66 -29.56
N ARG A 314 -6.87 13.46 -29.00
CA ARG A 314 -6.33 12.12 -28.68
C ARG A 314 -6.13 11.88 -27.20
N PHE A 315 -6.66 12.76 -26.34
CA PHE A 315 -6.49 12.62 -24.90
C PHE A 315 -7.22 11.38 -24.36
N PHE A 316 -8.49 11.19 -24.67
CA PHE A 316 -9.22 10.02 -24.19
C PHE A 316 -8.79 8.72 -24.87
N SER A 317 -8.31 8.74 -26.12
CA SER A 317 -7.86 7.50 -26.78
C SER A 317 -6.46 7.06 -26.38
N ASP A 318 -5.53 8.00 -26.16
CA ASP A 318 -4.09 7.67 -26.05
C ASP A 318 -3.42 8.13 -24.74
N TRP A 319 -3.90 9.20 -24.08
CA TRP A 319 -3.14 9.83 -22.98
C TRP A 319 -2.96 8.89 -21.78
N GLY A 320 -4.01 8.13 -21.44
CA GLY A 320 -3.98 7.17 -20.35
C GLY A 320 -2.93 6.06 -20.51
N TYR A 321 -2.44 5.87 -21.74
CA TYR A 321 -1.47 4.84 -22.12
C TYR A 321 -0.05 5.38 -22.36
N LEU A 322 0.20 6.68 -22.14
CA LEU A 322 1.55 7.25 -22.22
C LEU A 322 2.47 6.62 -21.16
N ASN A 323 3.68 6.27 -21.58
CA ASN A 323 4.75 5.73 -20.74
C ASN A 323 6.04 6.53 -20.99
N TYR A 324 6.82 6.71 -19.92
CA TYR A 324 8.04 7.51 -19.92
C TYR A 324 9.22 6.76 -19.30
N ASP A 325 9.28 5.45 -19.54
CA ASP A 325 10.45 4.62 -19.22
C ASP A 325 11.77 5.28 -19.67
N GLY A 326 12.77 5.26 -18.80
CA GLY A 326 14.10 5.75 -19.12
C GLY A 326 14.27 7.27 -19.12
N TYR A 327 13.25 8.05 -18.77
CA TYR A 327 13.34 9.52 -18.77
C TYR A 327 14.18 10.02 -17.59
N PRO A 328 15.17 10.90 -17.81
CA PRO A 328 16.09 11.36 -16.76
C PRO A 328 15.48 12.37 -15.77
N GLN A 329 14.18 12.65 -15.91
CA GLN A 329 13.46 13.67 -15.18
C GLN A 329 12.03 13.22 -14.89
N ILE A 330 11.52 13.67 -13.76
CA ILE A 330 10.19 13.38 -13.24
C ILE A 330 9.41 14.68 -13.17
N ASN A 331 8.12 14.62 -13.51
CA ASN A 331 7.16 15.68 -13.21
C ASN A 331 6.14 15.17 -12.19
N ILE A 332 5.84 16.00 -11.19
CA ILE A 332 4.74 15.77 -10.25
C ILE A 332 3.84 17.00 -10.31
N GLN A 333 2.58 16.81 -10.68
CA GLN A 333 1.67 17.92 -10.96
C GLN A 333 0.20 17.52 -10.85
N ASN A 334 -0.59 18.38 -10.20
CA ASN A 334 -2.05 18.37 -10.18
C ASN A 334 -2.53 19.83 -10.03
N GLN A 335 -3.74 20.14 -10.51
CA GLN A 335 -4.37 21.46 -10.43
C GLN A 335 -5.88 21.32 -10.16
N PHE A 336 -6.57 22.44 -9.91
CA PHE A 336 -8.02 22.41 -9.68
C PHE A 336 -8.82 22.35 -10.97
N ASN A 337 -8.35 23.01 -12.02
CA ASN A 337 -9.05 23.07 -13.28
C ASN A 337 -8.94 21.73 -14.00
N LEU A 338 -10.07 21.01 -14.14
CA LEU A 338 -10.09 19.73 -14.84
C LEU A 338 -9.69 19.84 -16.31
N GLY A 339 -9.82 21.00 -16.95
CA GLY A 339 -9.34 21.19 -18.31
C GLY A 339 -7.82 21.01 -18.46
N ASP A 340 -7.09 21.10 -17.34
CA ASP A 340 -5.64 20.95 -17.26
C ASP A 340 -5.21 19.52 -16.86
N TRP A 341 -6.14 18.56 -16.72
CA TRP A 341 -5.79 17.17 -16.39
C TRP A 341 -4.78 16.51 -17.35
N PRO A 342 -4.71 16.87 -18.65
CA PRO A 342 -3.65 16.35 -19.52
C PRO A 342 -2.24 16.75 -19.06
N CYS A 343 -2.10 17.74 -18.19
CA CYS A 343 -0.84 18.13 -17.54
C CYS A 343 -0.58 17.43 -16.20
N PHE A 344 -1.48 16.58 -15.70
CA PHE A 344 -1.29 15.94 -14.41
C PHE A 344 -0.24 14.83 -14.54
N SER A 345 0.56 14.66 -13.49
CA SER A 345 1.60 13.64 -13.50
C SER A 345 1.87 13.11 -12.09
N LYS A 346 1.95 11.77 -12.01
CA LYS A 346 2.22 10.99 -10.80
C LYS A 346 3.60 10.37 -10.94
N TYR A 347 4.33 10.23 -9.83
CA TYR A 347 5.63 9.55 -9.80
C TYR A 347 5.53 8.22 -9.04
N PHE A 348 6.25 7.20 -9.49
CA PHE A 348 6.34 5.88 -8.86
C PHE A 348 7.80 5.48 -8.72
N VAL A 349 8.17 4.89 -7.58
CA VAL A 349 9.53 4.43 -7.30
C VAL A 349 9.51 3.16 -6.46
N THR A 350 10.41 2.22 -6.77
CA THR A 350 10.60 0.99 -6.00
C THR A 350 12.02 0.91 -5.47
N PHE A 351 12.17 0.83 -4.15
CA PHE A 351 13.45 0.60 -3.48
C PHE A 351 13.55 -0.88 -3.05
N PRO A 352 14.61 -1.60 -3.45
CA PRO A 352 14.93 -2.89 -2.84
C PRO A 352 15.33 -2.66 -1.38
N LEU A 353 14.92 -3.55 -0.48
CA LEU A 353 15.23 -3.45 0.96
C LEU A 353 16.20 -4.53 1.43
N ASP A 354 16.75 -5.34 0.51
CA ASP A 354 17.60 -6.49 0.82
C ASP A 354 18.91 -6.11 1.54
N ASP A 355 19.36 -4.86 1.40
CA ASP A 355 20.54 -4.31 2.06
C ASP A 355 20.28 -3.94 3.54
N ILE A 356 19.04 -4.01 4.01
CA ILE A 356 18.71 -3.90 5.44
C ILE A 356 18.88 -5.29 6.06
N PRO A 357 19.72 -5.46 7.09
CA PRO A 357 19.90 -6.77 7.70
C PRO A 357 18.58 -7.32 8.26
N ALA A 358 18.38 -8.64 8.16
CA ALA A 358 17.23 -9.31 8.76
C ALA A 358 17.24 -9.19 10.30
N GLY A 359 16.06 -9.25 10.92
CA GLY A 359 15.89 -9.18 12.38
C GLY A 359 16.10 -7.78 12.99
N LYS A 360 16.21 -6.74 12.16
CA LYS A 360 16.37 -5.36 12.62
C LYS A 360 15.03 -4.65 12.72
N VAL A 361 14.96 -3.70 13.64
CA VAL A 361 13.84 -2.75 13.73
C VAL A 361 14.18 -1.47 12.99
N ILE A 362 13.19 -0.85 12.36
CA ILE A 362 13.38 0.44 11.71
C ILE A 362 13.30 1.54 12.77
N LEU A 363 14.35 2.36 12.87
CA LEU A 363 14.39 3.47 13.81
C LEU A 363 13.95 4.77 13.14
N SER A 364 14.37 4.98 11.89
CA SER A 364 13.88 6.06 11.04
C SER A 364 14.17 5.76 9.57
N ALA A 365 13.41 6.35 8.66
CA ALA A 365 13.70 6.34 7.24
C ALA A 365 13.30 7.65 6.55
N GLU A 366 14.15 8.14 5.66
CA GLU A 366 13.94 9.36 4.88
C GLU A 366 14.00 9.04 3.37
N LEU A 367 12.96 9.45 2.64
CA LEU A 367 13.00 9.57 1.18
C LEU A 367 13.48 10.98 0.83
N SER A 368 14.41 11.10 -0.11
CA SER A 368 14.94 12.38 -0.60
C SER A 368 14.92 12.44 -2.12
N MET A 369 14.37 13.52 -2.69
CA MET A 369 14.30 13.77 -4.13
C MET A 369 14.82 15.17 -4.46
N TYR A 370 15.65 15.30 -5.49
CA TYR A 370 16.24 16.59 -5.89
C TYR A 370 15.34 17.35 -6.87
N GLU A 371 14.70 18.42 -6.41
CA GLU A 371 13.95 19.37 -7.22
C GLU A 371 14.94 20.25 -8.01
N PHE A 372 14.75 20.34 -9.34
CA PHE A 372 15.61 21.19 -10.19
C PHE A 372 14.83 22.25 -10.99
N GLY A 373 13.50 22.24 -10.94
CA GLY A 373 12.71 23.26 -11.62
C GLY A 373 11.23 23.27 -11.25
N ASN A 374 10.54 24.32 -11.67
CA ASN A 374 9.10 24.51 -11.47
C ASN A 374 8.35 24.58 -12.80
N ALA A 375 7.10 24.14 -12.77
CA ALA A 375 6.14 24.49 -13.81
C ALA A 375 5.89 26.02 -13.82
N GLY A 376 5.65 26.57 -15.01
CA GLY A 376 5.29 27.98 -15.18
C GLY A 376 6.43 28.99 -14.95
N GLN A 377 7.69 28.56 -15.03
CA GLN A 377 8.85 29.47 -14.89
C GLN A 377 8.78 30.63 -15.88
N GLY A 378 8.80 31.87 -15.39
CA GLY A 378 8.65 33.08 -16.21
C GLY A 378 7.24 33.34 -16.73
N GLY A 379 6.25 32.53 -16.33
CA GLY A 379 4.84 32.68 -16.68
C GLY A 379 4.04 33.51 -15.68
N THR A 380 2.74 33.68 -15.97
CA THR A 380 1.74 34.27 -15.07
C THR A 380 0.55 33.30 -14.92
N PRO A 381 0.18 32.87 -13.69
CA PRO A 381 0.85 33.19 -12.42
C PRO A 381 2.28 32.64 -12.39
N THR A 382 3.12 33.20 -11.52
CA THR A 382 4.47 32.67 -11.27
C THR A 382 4.38 31.25 -10.66
N PRO A 383 5.48 30.47 -10.64
CA PRO A 383 5.52 29.20 -9.93
C PRO A 383 4.95 29.31 -8.52
N GLN A 384 4.21 28.29 -8.10
CA GLN A 384 3.59 28.19 -6.77
C GLN A 384 4.22 27.03 -5.98
N PRO A 385 4.34 27.11 -4.65
CA PRO A 385 4.70 25.95 -3.83
C PRO A 385 3.61 24.88 -3.94
N THR A 386 3.95 23.62 -3.65
CA THR A 386 2.99 22.50 -3.71
C THR A 386 3.24 21.52 -2.57
N LEU A 387 2.17 21.00 -1.98
CA LEU A 387 2.28 19.91 -1.01
C LEU A 387 2.35 18.58 -1.75
N LEU A 388 3.45 17.85 -1.57
CA LEU A 388 3.67 16.54 -2.17
C LEU A 388 3.38 15.45 -1.13
N GLN A 389 2.64 14.43 -1.55
CA GLN A 389 2.17 13.34 -0.71
C GLN A 389 2.79 12.03 -1.17
N VAL A 390 3.31 11.25 -0.22
CA VAL A 390 3.91 9.93 -0.45
C VAL A 390 2.96 8.85 0.06
N ALA A 391 2.70 7.86 -0.79
CA ALA A 391 1.86 6.72 -0.46
C ALA A 391 2.48 5.40 -0.95
N ALA A 392 2.32 4.32 -0.18
CA ALA A 392 2.62 2.99 -0.69
C ALA A 392 1.53 2.53 -1.66
N VAL A 393 1.92 1.70 -2.62
CA VAL A 393 1.02 1.11 -3.62
C VAL A 393 0.89 -0.40 -3.43
N ASP A 394 -0.26 -0.95 -3.80
CA ASP A 394 -0.70 -2.30 -3.44
C ASP A 394 -0.02 -3.44 -4.23
N SER A 395 0.59 -3.13 -5.36
CA SER A 395 1.06 -4.11 -6.32
C SER A 395 2.39 -3.75 -6.97
N ALA A 396 3.06 -4.77 -7.49
CA ALA A 396 4.26 -4.59 -8.29
C ALA A 396 3.91 -4.00 -9.65
N TRP A 397 4.85 -3.24 -10.21
CA TRP A 397 4.70 -2.60 -11.51
C TRP A 397 6.00 -2.71 -12.31
N ASN A 398 5.92 -2.42 -13.61
CA ASN A 398 7.06 -2.45 -14.53
C ASN A 398 7.21 -1.10 -15.21
N GLU A 399 8.40 -0.51 -15.10
CA GLU A 399 8.77 0.78 -15.67
C GLU A 399 8.43 0.88 -17.16
N ALA A 400 8.70 -0.17 -17.95
CA ALA A 400 8.49 -0.20 -19.39
C ALA A 400 7.01 -0.22 -19.82
N THR A 401 6.09 -0.44 -18.89
CA THR A 401 4.65 -0.56 -19.19
C THR A 401 3.75 0.31 -18.32
N LEU A 402 4.24 0.86 -17.21
CA LEU A 402 3.44 1.67 -16.30
C LEU A 402 2.98 2.94 -17.02
N ASN A 403 1.68 3.15 -17.01
CA ASN A 403 1.00 4.32 -17.52
C ASN A 403 -0.10 4.73 -16.53
N TRP A 404 -0.92 5.72 -16.88
CA TRP A 404 -1.95 6.22 -15.97
C TRP A 404 -3.05 5.17 -15.69
N ASN A 405 -3.42 4.38 -16.70
CA ASN A 405 -4.54 3.44 -16.63
C ASN A 405 -4.19 2.12 -15.92
N ASN A 406 -2.92 1.72 -15.90
CA ASN A 406 -2.46 0.51 -15.19
C ASN A 406 -1.61 0.81 -13.94
N ALA A 407 -1.57 2.07 -13.51
CA ALA A 407 -0.88 2.46 -12.30
C ALA A 407 -1.52 1.75 -11.08
N PRO A 408 -0.71 1.20 -10.16
CA PRO A 408 -1.22 0.50 -8.98
C PRO A 408 -2.03 1.44 -8.07
N GLN A 409 -2.98 0.88 -7.32
CA GLN A 409 -3.78 1.67 -6.39
C GLN A 409 -2.96 2.04 -5.14
N ILE A 410 -3.34 3.15 -4.49
CA ILE A 410 -2.80 3.49 -3.17
C ILE A 410 -3.23 2.42 -2.18
N GLN A 411 -2.25 1.81 -1.51
CA GLN A 411 -2.47 0.98 -0.34
C GLN A 411 -2.62 1.84 0.92
N GLU A 412 -1.69 2.79 1.14
CA GLU A 412 -1.73 3.71 2.26
C GLU A 412 -0.88 4.97 2.03
N ASN A 413 -1.40 6.15 2.38
CA ASN A 413 -0.63 7.40 2.37
C ASN A 413 0.07 7.63 3.72
N TYR A 414 1.37 7.97 3.69
CA TYR A 414 2.21 8.03 4.89
C TYR A 414 2.68 9.42 5.26
N ALA A 415 3.13 10.21 4.27
CA ALA A 415 3.89 11.42 4.54
C ALA A 415 3.58 12.53 3.55
N THR A 416 3.77 13.77 4.00
CA THR A 416 3.67 14.95 3.16
C THR A 416 4.86 15.88 3.38
N SER A 417 5.21 16.65 2.35
CA SER A 417 6.28 17.65 2.42
C SER A 417 6.01 18.76 1.42
N TRP A 418 6.31 20.00 1.81
CA TRP A 418 6.17 21.16 0.93
C TRP A 418 7.38 21.27 0.02
N ALA A 419 7.13 21.22 -1.29
CA ALA A 419 8.10 21.64 -2.29
C ALA A 419 7.97 23.15 -2.52
N GLY A 420 9.09 23.86 -2.37
CA GLY A 420 9.19 25.31 -2.48
C GLY A 420 9.07 25.82 -3.92
N THR A 421 9.69 26.96 -4.23
CA THR A 421 9.85 27.40 -5.62
C THR A 421 11.29 27.79 -5.88
N ILE A 422 11.85 27.34 -7.01
CA ILE A 422 13.20 27.73 -7.43
C ILE A 422 13.14 29.06 -8.20
N PRO A 423 13.82 30.13 -7.75
CA PRO A 423 13.85 31.39 -8.49
C PRO A 423 14.55 31.21 -9.86
N PRO A 424 14.30 32.09 -10.85
CA PRO A 424 15.01 32.02 -12.14
C PRO A 424 16.54 32.01 -11.96
N GLY A 425 17.19 30.97 -12.44
CA GLY A 425 18.65 30.78 -12.31
C GLY A 425 19.13 30.32 -10.93
N GLY A 426 18.22 29.98 -10.01
CA GLY A 426 18.56 29.40 -8.71
C GLY A 426 19.00 27.94 -8.80
N ASP A 427 19.72 27.49 -7.76
CA ASP A 427 20.05 26.08 -7.60
C ASP A 427 18.83 25.28 -7.11
N GLY A 428 18.78 24.01 -7.52
CA GLY A 428 17.81 23.04 -6.99
C GLY A 428 18.14 22.58 -5.57
N PHE A 429 17.17 21.98 -4.90
CA PHE A 429 17.27 21.52 -3.52
C PHE A 429 16.56 20.17 -3.33
N PHE A 430 16.83 19.49 -2.21
CA PHE A 430 16.14 18.26 -1.86
C PHE A 430 14.81 18.55 -1.17
N VAL A 431 13.78 17.83 -1.58
CA VAL A 431 12.54 17.66 -0.81
C VAL A 431 12.64 16.31 -0.11
N THR A 432 12.35 16.27 1.19
CA THR A 432 12.45 15.06 2.01
C THR A 432 11.13 14.72 2.69
N TRP A 433 10.92 13.43 2.91
CA TRP A 433 9.76 12.87 3.61
C TRP A 433 10.21 11.83 4.62
N ASP A 434 9.62 11.83 5.80
CA ASP A 434 9.72 10.73 6.75
C ASP A 434 8.84 9.57 6.28
N VAL A 435 9.47 8.49 5.84
CA VAL A 435 8.80 7.26 5.36
C VAL A 435 9.07 6.09 6.30
N SER A 436 9.44 6.36 7.56
CA SER A 436 9.84 5.34 8.55
C SER A 436 8.80 4.24 8.68
N ARG A 437 7.51 4.61 8.77
CA ARG A 437 6.42 3.63 8.86
C ARG A 437 6.27 2.80 7.60
N ALA A 438 6.33 3.42 6.42
CA ALA A 438 6.22 2.70 5.15
C ALA A 438 7.35 1.68 4.97
N VAL A 439 8.58 2.03 5.38
CA VAL A 439 9.72 1.11 5.38
C VAL A 439 9.53 -0.02 6.39
N ALA A 440 9.08 0.29 7.61
CA ALA A 440 8.79 -0.73 8.62
C ALA A 440 7.74 -1.74 8.13
N ASP A 441 6.63 -1.25 7.55
CA ASP A 441 5.56 -2.08 7.02
C ASP A 441 6.06 -2.94 5.83
N ALA A 442 6.93 -2.39 4.96
CA ALA A 442 7.53 -3.14 3.84
C ALA A 442 8.54 -4.21 4.29
N VAL A 443 9.36 -3.91 5.31
CA VAL A 443 10.30 -4.88 5.91
C VAL A 443 9.54 -6.01 6.61
N GLU A 444 8.47 -5.69 7.34
CA GLU A 444 7.60 -6.69 7.97
C GLU A 444 6.93 -7.60 6.93
N ALA A 445 6.51 -7.03 5.80
CA ALA A 445 5.96 -7.78 4.67
C ALA A 445 7.01 -8.59 3.89
N GLY A 446 8.31 -8.40 4.14
CA GLY A 446 9.41 -9.08 3.45
C GLY A 446 9.54 -8.72 1.96
N GLY A 447 9.12 -7.51 1.58
CA GLY A 447 9.09 -7.05 0.20
C GLY A 447 9.81 -5.71 -0.02
N PRO A 448 9.95 -5.25 -1.28
CA PRO A 448 10.51 -3.94 -1.57
C PRO A 448 9.55 -2.84 -1.15
N LEU A 449 10.08 -1.64 -0.90
CA LEU A 449 9.26 -0.45 -0.68
C LEU A 449 8.81 0.10 -2.04
N ARG A 450 7.50 0.09 -2.29
CA ARG A 450 6.90 0.67 -3.51
C ARG A 450 6.12 1.91 -3.15
N LEU A 451 6.50 3.05 -3.70
CA LEU A 451 5.90 4.34 -3.41
C LEU A 451 5.33 4.98 -4.67
N SER A 452 4.29 5.78 -4.45
CA SER A 452 3.85 6.83 -5.35
C SER A 452 4.03 8.19 -4.68
N VAL A 453 4.31 9.22 -5.49
CA VAL A 453 4.36 10.61 -5.06
C VAL A 453 3.45 11.43 -5.96
N TYR A 454 2.51 12.13 -5.35
CA TYR A 454 1.53 12.96 -6.05
C TYR A 454 1.18 14.22 -5.27
N THR A 455 0.30 15.05 -5.81
CA THR A 455 -0.17 16.26 -5.15
C THR A 455 -1.66 16.45 -5.34
N ALA A 456 -2.30 17.05 -4.33
CA ALA A 456 -3.70 17.48 -4.38
C ALA A 456 -3.83 18.99 -4.67
N ASP A 457 -2.76 19.65 -5.11
CA ASP A 457 -2.77 21.10 -5.31
C ASP A 457 -3.88 21.56 -6.28
N ALA A 458 -4.33 22.78 -6.06
CA ALA A 458 -5.35 23.46 -6.83
C ALA A 458 -4.75 24.55 -7.74
N ASN A 459 -3.58 25.08 -7.38
CA ASN A 459 -2.99 26.22 -8.06
C ASN A 459 -2.43 25.87 -9.43
N ARG A 460 -2.63 26.77 -10.41
CA ARG A 460 -1.90 26.71 -11.68
C ARG A 460 -0.41 26.93 -11.42
N ASN A 461 0.45 26.23 -12.17
CA ASN A 461 1.92 26.31 -12.05
C ASN A 461 2.48 25.86 -10.69
N SER A 462 1.79 24.94 -10.01
CA SER A 462 2.25 24.25 -8.80
C SER A 462 3.19 23.06 -9.09
N GLY A 463 3.23 22.55 -10.32
CA GLY A 463 4.02 21.39 -10.69
C GLY A 463 5.53 21.54 -10.47
N LYS A 464 6.20 20.42 -10.21
CA LYS A 464 7.62 20.34 -9.87
C LYS A 464 8.35 19.35 -10.76
N TYR A 465 9.65 19.62 -10.97
CA TYR A 465 10.54 18.76 -11.74
C TYR A 465 11.65 18.20 -10.85
N PHE A 466 11.79 16.88 -10.85
CA PHE A 466 12.76 16.14 -10.04
C PHE A 466 13.68 15.31 -10.91
N VAL A 467 14.89 15.05 -10.43
CA VAL A 467 15.80 14.09 -11.06
C VAL A 467 15.29 12.67 -10.83
N SER A 468 15.25 11.84 -11.89
CA SER A 468 14.90 10.41 -11.80
C SER A 468 16.10 9.53 -11.46
N SER A 469 15.89 8.24 -11.28
CA SER A 469 16.94 7.21 -11.19
C SER A 469 17.91 7.20 -12.38
N GLU A 470 17.44 7.59 -13.57
CA GLU A 470 18.17 7.66 -14.84
C GLU A 470 18.87 9.01 -15.01
N GLY A 471 18.74 9.87 -14.01
CA GLY A 471 19.44 11.15 -13.91
C GLY A 471 20.95 11.02 -14.15
N ALA A 472 21.54 12.12 -14.64
CA ALA A 472 22.90 12.15 -15.16
C ALA A 472 23.93 11.49 -14.22
N LEU A 473 24.70 10.53 -14.75
CA LEU A 473 25.77 9.82 -14.05
C LEU A 473 26.88 10.72 -13.49
N SER A 474 26.97 11.97 -13.95
CA SER A 474 27.91 12.96 -13.39
C SER A 474 27.48 13.53 -12.04
N LYS A 475 26.21 13.34 -11.65
CA LYS A 475 25.62 13.82 -10.39
C LYS A 475 24.68 12.75 -9.79
N PRO A 476 25.16 11.52 -9.56
CA PRO A 476 24.31 10.43 -9.10
C PRO A 476 23.69 10.72 -7.72
N GLU A 477 24.34 11.56 -6.90
CA GLU A 477 23.84 11.97 -5.59
C GLU A 477 22.48 12.69 -5.63
N ARG A 478 22.02 13.16 -6.80
CA ARG A 478 20.72 13.82 -6.98
C ARG A 478 19.56 12.86 -7.27
N ARG A 479 19.86 11.59 -7.56
CA ARG A 479 18.84 10.57 -7.80
C ARG A 479 18.02 10.31 -6.53
N PRO A 480 16.77 9.84 -6.67
CA PRO A 480 15.94 9.45 -5.53
C PRO A 480 16.71 8.53 -4.58
N THR A 481 16.66 8.84 -3.29
CA THR A 481 17.44 8.15 -2.26
C THR A 481 16.56 7.79 -1.08
N LEU A 482 16.62 6.54 -0.64
CA LEU A 482 16.07 6.10 0.64
C LEU A 482 17.21 5.91 1.64
N THR A 483 17.18 6.63 2.76
CA THR A 483 18.13 6.45 3.87
C THR A 483 17.40 5.83 5.05
N VAL A 484 17.85 4.67 5.52
CA VAL A 484 17.21 3.90 6.60
C VAL A 484 18.17 3.73 7.75
N VAL A 485 17.80 4.19 8.94
CA VAL A 485 18.49 3.88 10.19
C VAL A 485 17.76 2.71 10.83
N TRP A 486 18.48 1.61 11.05
CA TRP A 486 17.96 0.40 11.66
C TRP A 486 18.67 0.11 12.98
N GLY A 487 18.00 -0.66 13.83
CA GLY A 487 18.45 -0.98 15.17
C GLY A 487 18.33 -2.45 15.51
N ASP A 488 19.11 -2.86 16.51
CA ASP A 488 19.05 -4.16 17.13
C ASP A 488 17.95 -4.15 18.21
N PRO A 489 16.85 -4.92 18.06
CA PRO A 489 15.85 -5.00 19.10
C PRO A 489 16.42 -5.60 20.39
N PRO A 490 15.90 -5.24 21.57
CA PRO A 490 16.35 -5.83 22.83
C PRO A 490 15.88 -7.28 22.97
N LEU A 491 16.51 -8.01 23.90
CA LEU A 491 15.99 -9.29 24.39
C LEU A 491 14.63 -9.06 25.05
N THR A 492 13.59 -9.68 24.51
CA THR A 492 12.21 -9.49 24.97
C THR A 492 11.77 -10.64 25.84
N VAL A 493 11.18 -10.33 27.01
CA VAL A 493 10.64 -11.34 27.93
C VAL A 493 9.26 -10.93 28.42
N THR A 494 8.27 -11.80 28.23
CA THR A 494 6.85 -11.50 28.49
C THR A 494 6.18 -12.57 29.38
N PRO A 495 5.49 -12.18 30.46
CA PRO A 495 5.55 -10.86 31.08
C PRO A 495 6.93 -10.63 31.72
N SER A 496 7.37 -9.38 31.87
CA SER A 496 8.65 -9.09 32.55
C SER A 496 8.57 -9.18 34.08
N VAL A 497 7.35 -9.27 34.62
CA VAL A 497 7.07 -9.35 36.06
C VAL A 497 5.97 -10.36 36.35
N TRP A 498 6.17 -11.20 37.36
CA TRP A 498 5.15 -12.07 37.93
C TRP A 498 4.97 -11.84 39.43
N VAL A 499 3.73 -11.99 39.91
CA VAL A 499 3.40 -12.12 41.34
C VAL A 499 2.72 -13.46 41.54
N ILE A 500 3.29 -14.31 42.41
CA ILE A 500 2.81 -15.66 42.68
C ILE A 500 2.71 -15.92 44.19
N ASN A 501 1.91 -16.91 44.59
CA ASN A 501 1.95 -17.41 45.96
C ASN A 501 3.19 -18.30 46.18
N ALA A 502 3.58 -18.48 47.43
CA ALA A 502 4.66 -19.42 47.78
C ALA A 502 4.29 -20.85 47.33
N GLY A 503 5.23 -21.52 46.67
CA GLY A 503 5.03 -22.85 46.08
C GLY A 503 4.41 -22.87 44.67
N GLU A 504 4.07 -21.72 44.08
CA GLU A 504 3.56 -21.63 42.71
C GLU A 504 4.68 -21.42 41.68
N ALA A 505 4.30 -21.42 40.39
CA ALA A 505 5.22 -21.20 39.28
C ALA A 505 4.78 -20.03 38.40
N ALA A 506 5.77 -19.38 37.80
CA ALA A 506 5.62 -18.29 36.85
C ALA A 506 6.23 -18.70 35.49
N THR A 507 5.56 -18.37 34.39
CA THR A 507 6.06 -18.67 33.03
C THR A 507 6.43 -17.39 32.31
N TYR A 508 7.64 -17.35 31.78
CA TYR A 508 8.19 -16.26 30.98
C TYR A 508 8.42 -16.72 29.55
N THR A 509 7.91 -16.00 28.55
CA THR A 509 8.21 -16.23 27.13
C THR A 509 9.36 -15.31 26.71
N ILE A 510 10.42 -15.87 26.14
CA ILE A 510 11.67 -15.19 25.78
C ILE A 510 11.82 -15.20 24.25
N ALA A 511 12.06 -14.02 23.66
CA ALA A 511 12.31 -13.84 22.23
C ALA A 511 13.58 -13.00 22.01
N ALA A 512 14.44 -13.44 21.08
CA ALA A 512 15.75 -12.86 20.82
C ALA A 512 15.90 -12.46 19.33
N ASP A 513 14.93 -11.70 18.82
CA ASP A 513 14.74 -11.44 17.38
C ASP A 513 15.90 -10.69 16.71
N ALA A 514 16.77 -10.01 17.47
CA ALA A 514 17.93 -9.30 16.93
C ALA A 514 19.09 -10.23 16.53
N LEU A 515 19.11 -11.46 17.05
CA LEU A 515 20.16 -12.44 16.84
C LEU A 515 19.75 -13.42 15.74
N SER A 516 20.75 -13.97 15.05
CA SER A 516 20.57 -14.87 13.92
C SER A 516 21.15 -16.26 14.17
N GLY A 517 20.49 -17.27 13.57
CA GLY A 517 20.86 -18.67 13.72
C GLY A 517 20.54 -19.24 15.11
N PRO A 518 21.21 -20.33 15.52
CA PRO A 518 21.00 -20.92 16.83
C PRO A 518 21.47 -19.98 17.95
N VAL A 519 20.54 -19.61 18.83
CA VAL A 519 20.76 -18.73 19.99
C VAL A 519 20.60 -19.53 21.27
N THR A 520 21.60 -19.48 22.15
CA THR A 520 21.53 -20.12 23.47
C THR A 520 20.90 -19.17 24.48
N ILE A 521 19.87 -19.61 25.18
CA ILE A 521 19.20 -18.88 26.25
C ILE A 521 19.69 -19.37 27.61
N GLU A 522 20.11 -18.42 28.44
CA GLU A 522 20.57 -18.66 29.80
C GLU A 522 19.79 -17.78 30.78
N ALA A 523 19.57 -18.28 31.99
CA ALA A 523 19.06 -17.48 33.09
C ALA A 523 19.84 -17.76 34.37
N ASP A 524 20.25 -16.70 35.07
CA ASP A 524 21.02 -16.80 36.30
C ASP A 524 20.05 -17.00 37.46
N ASN A 525 20.11 -18.18 38.11
CA ASN A 525 19.26 -18.46 39.27
C ASN A 525 19.77 -17.71 40.52
N PRO A 526 19.04 -16.70 41.03
CA PRO A 526 19.51 -15.88 42.14
C PRO A 526 19.37 -16.56 43.52
N SER A 527 18.64 -17.68 43.61
CA SER A 527 18.38 -18.36 44.89
C SER A 527 18.25 -19.87 44.74
N VAL A 528 18.74 -20.61 45.73
CA VAL A 528 18.53 -22.06 45.82
C VAL A 528 17.06 -22.44 46.02
N ASP A 529 16.23 -21.48 46.42
CA ASP A 529 14.80 -21.67 46.67
C ASP A 529 13.94 -21.46 45.40
N LEU A 530 14.57 -21.36 44.23
CA LEU A 530 13.90 -21.33 42.93
C LEU A 530 14.35 -22.50 42.07
N SER A 531 13.43 -23.11 41.34
CA SER A 531 13.75 -24.06 40.27
C SER A 531 13.39 -23.49 38.90
N PHE A 532 14.27 -23.70 37.93
CA PHE A 532 14.15 -23.16 36.56
C PHE A 532 13.98 -24.32 35.58
N ASN A 533 13.01 -24.21 34.67
CA ASN A 533 12.77 -25.19 33.63
C ASN A 533 12.52 -24.48 32.30
N PHE A 534 13.35 -24.77 31.30
CA PHE A 534 13.20 -24.22 29.95
C PHE A 534 12.48 -25.21 29.05
N SER A 535 11.55 -24.73 28.22
CA SER A 535 11.01 -25.52 27.11
C SER A 535 12.08 -25.84 26.07
N SER A 536 12.99 -24.89 25.82
CA SER A 536 14.23 -25.06 25.09
C SER A 536 15.28 -24.06 25.58
N THR A 537 16.54 -24.48 25.63
CA THR A 537 17.68 -23.58 25.89
C THR A 537 18.37 -23.12 24.61
N VAL A 538 17.93 -23.62 23.44
CA VAL A 538 18.41 -23.16 22.13
C VAL A 538 17.20 -22.87 21.25
N ILE A 539 17.14 -21.67 20.68
CA ILE A 539 16.08 -21.24 19.77
C ILE A 539 16.69 -20.77 18.44
N ASN A 540 15.94 -20.87 17.35
CA ASN A 540 16.28 -20.17 16.10
C ASN A 540 15.26 -19.04 15.91
N PRO A 541 15.60 -17.76 16.17
CA PRO A 541 14.68 -16.66 15.98
C PRO A 541 14.00 -16.70 14.58
N PRO A 542 12.68 -16.45 14.49
CA PRO A 542 11.81 -15.84 15.50
C PRO A 542 11.18 -16.83 16.51
N GLU A 543 11.66 -18.06 16.62
CA GLU A 543 11.19 -18.99 17.67
C GLU A 543 11.39 -18.40 19.07
N THR A 544 10.46 -18.70 19.98
CA THR A 544 10.54 -18.29 21.38
C THR A 544 10.85 -19.46 22.31
N ALA A 545 11.49 -19.19 23.45
CA ALA A 545 11.63 -20.15 24.56
C ALA A 545 10.66 -19.80 25.70
N GLU A 546 10.22 -20.80 26.46
CA GLU A 546 9.52 -20.60 27.73
C GLU A 546 10.45 -20.95 28.88
N LEU A 547 10.52 -20.07 29.88
CA LEU A 547 11.16 -20.31 31.17
C LEU A 547 10.09 -20.38 32.25
N VAL A 548 9.93 -21.55 32.87
CA VAL A 548 9.10 -21.74 34.06
C VAL A 548 9.98 -21.63 35.30
N VAL A 549 9.65 -20.69 36.18
CA VAL A 549 10.30 -20.47 37.47
C VAL A 549 9.34 -20.86 38.58
N THR A 550 9.68 -21.89 39.35
CA THR A 550 8.88 -22.37 40.48
C THR A 550 9.52 -21.95 41.80
N ASP A 551 8.72 -21.37 42.69
CA ASP A 551 9.12 -21.11 44.06
C ASP A 551 9.09 -22.39 44.89
N LEU A 552 10.17 -22.66 45.62
CA LEU A 552 10.34 -23.87 46.43
C LEU A 552 10.06 -23.65 47.92
N HIS A 553 9.63 -22.44 48.30
CA HIS A 553 9.23 -22.20 49.68
C HIS A 553 7.95 -22.97 50.03
N GLY A 554 7.84 -23.40 51.30
CA GLY A 554 6.56 -23.84 51.85
C GLY A 554 5.54 -22.70 51.90
N THR A 555 4.27 -23.02 52.16
CA THR A 555 3.09 -22.12 52.09
C THR A 555 3.06 -20.93 53.07
N GLY A 556 4.21 -20.43 53.52
CA GLY A 556 4.35 -19.31 54.47
C GLY A 556 5.47 -18.31 54.16
N ALA A 557 6.18 -18.40 53.03
CA ALA A 557 7.08 -17.33 52.61
C ALA A 557 6.28 -16.08 52.19
N SER A 558 6.69 -14.90 52.65
CA SER A 558 6.00 -13.64 52.34
C SER A 558 7.00 -12.53 52.03
N GLY A 559 6.74 -11.80 50.95
CA GLY A 559 7.44 -10.56 50.60
C GLY A 559 8.82 -10.75 49.96
N LEU A 560 9.03 -11.83 49.21
CA LEU A 560 10.29 -12.06 48.49
C LEU A 560 10.23 -11.44 47.09
N VAL A 561 11.35 -10.86 46.66
CA VAL A 561 11.53 -10.30 45.32
C VAL A 561 12.81 -10.86 44.73
N TYR A 562 12.70 -11.49 43.57
CA TYR A 562 13.83 -11.98 42.80
C TYR A 562 14.00 -11.16 41.54
N THR A 563 15.25 -10.77 41.26
CA THR A 563 15.67 -10.29 39.95
C THR A 563 16.42 -11.43 39.28
N ILE A 564 15.95 -11.87 38.12
CA ILE A 564 16.45 -13.03 37.40
C ILE A 564 17.08 -12.51 36.09
N PRO A 565 18.42 -12.41 36.00
CA PRO A 565 19.09 -12.09 34.76
C PRO A 565 18.85 -13.16 33.69
N ILE A 566 18.59 -12.73 32.46
CA ILE A 566 18.40 -13.60 31.30
C ILE A 566 19.34 -13.11 30.19
N ARG A 567 20.00 -14.05 29.52
CA ARG A 567 20.91 -13.78 28.41
C ARG A 567 20.54 -14.62 27.20
N ALA A 568 20.72 -14.04 26.03
CA ALA A 568 20.63 -14.72 24.75
C ALA A 568 21.96 -14.57 24.02
N ILE A 569 22.62 -15.69 23.73
CA ILE A 569 23.98 -15.74 23.18
C ILE A 569 23.89 -16.36 21.78
N GLY A 570 24.10 -15.52 20.78
CA GLY A 570 24.17 -15.91 19.37
C GLY A 570 25.59 -15.84 18.82
N SER A 571 25.74 -16.20 17.54
CA SER A 571 27.02 -16.07 16.84
C SER A 571 27.41 -14.62 16.54
N ASP A 572 26.41 -13.75 16.51
CA ASP A 572 26.45 -12.33 16.15
C ASP A 572 26.42 -11.39 17.37
N GLY A 573 26.22 -11.90 18.58
CA GLY A 573 26.27 -11.09 19.79
C GLY A 573 25.67 -11.75 21.04
N THR A 574 25.55 -10.94 22.09
CA THR A 574 24.86 -11.32 23.32
C THR A 574 23.89 -10.21 23.69
N LEU A 575 22.63 -10.59 23.94
CA LEU A 575 21.62 -9.72 24.50
C LEU A 575 21.38 -10.10 25.95
N GLU A 576 21.14 -9.12 26.81
CA GLU A 576 20.88 -9.34 28.23
C GLU A 576 19.63 -8.55 28.66
N THR A 577 18.86 -9.12 29.58
CA THR A 577 17.74 -8.47 30.25
C THR A 577 17.54 -9.09 31.63
N ALA A 578 16.53 -8.66 32.39
CA ALA A 578 16.14 -9.30 33.63
C ALA A 578 14.63 -9.30 33.81
N VAL A 579 14.13 -10.35 34.47
CA VAL A 579 12.72 -10.45 34.88
C VAL A 579 12.59 -10.45 36.40
N TYR A 580 11.39 -10.15 36.88
CA TYR A 580 11.11 -10.00 38.30
C TYR A 580 10.03 -10.98 38.76
N LEU A 581 10.32 -11.73 39.82
CA LEU A 581 9.37 -12.63 40.48
C LEU A 581 9.11 -12.18 41.91
N PHE A 582 7.85 -11.91 42.22
CA PHE A 582 7.38 -11.59 43.58
C PHE A 582 6.67 -12.79 44.18
N VAL A 583 7.14 -13.29 45.32
CA VAL A 583 6.57 -14.46 45.99
C VAL A 583 5.92 -14.08 47.31
N GLY A 584 4.66 -14.50 47.49
CA GLY A 584 3.92 -14.30 48.75
C GLY A 584 3.67 -12.83 49.09
N GLY A 585 3.60 -11.98 48.07
CA GLY A 585 3.25 -10.56 48.16
C GLY A 585 1.84 -10.28 47.62
N HIS A 586 1.23 -9.17 48.05
CA HIS A 586 -0.01 -8.67 47.47
C HIS A 586 0.28 -7.48 46.57
N GLN A 587 -0.20 -7.51 45.32
CA GLN A 587 -0.14 -6.36 44.42
C GLN A 587 -1.27 -5.40 44.77
N GLN A 588 -0.96 -4.25 45.36
CA GLN A 588 -1.93 -3.16 45.49
C GLN A 588 -1.89 -2.30 44.24
N PHE A 589 -2.91 -2.41 43.40
CA PHE A 589 -3.15 -1.44 42.34
C PHE A 589 -3.62 -0.14 43.00
N LEU A 590 -2.73 0.84 43.11
CA LEU A 590 -3.13 2.20 43.49
C LEU A 590 -4.04 2.74 42.39
N PRO A 591 -5.21 3.31 42.70
CA PRO A 591 -6.05 3.94 41.68
C PRO A 591 -5.24 5.04 40.99
N LEU A 592 -5.21 4.99 39.65
CA LEU A 592 -4.64 6.03 38.83
C LEU A 592 -5.33 7.35 39.20
N ILE A 593 -4.60 8.28 39.83
CA ILE A 593 -5.09 9.65 39.97
C ILE A 593 -4.94 10.28 38.57
N GLN A 594 -5.98 10.15 37.74
CA GLN A 594 -6.16 11.07 36.63
C GLN A 594 -6.38 12.46 37.23
N LYS A 595 -5.49 13.39 36.91
CA LYS A 595 -5.64 14.81 37.19
C LYS A 595 -6.00 15.54 35.92
#